data_AF-I1HFW7-F1
#
_entry.id   AF-I1HFW7-F1
#
_cell.length_a   1.000
_cell.length_b   1.000
_cell.length_c   1.000
_cell.angle_alpha   90.00
_cell.angle_beta   90.00
_cell.angle_gamma   90.00
#
_symmetry.space_group_name_H-M   'P 1'
#
loop_
_entity.id
_entity.type
_entity.pdbx_description
1 polymer ?
#
loop_
_entity_poly.entity_id
_entity_poly.type
_entity_poly.pdbx_seq_one_letter_code
_entity_poly.pdbx_strand_id
1 'polypeptide(L)'
;MKYVLVTGGVVSGLGKGVTASSIGVVLKACGLRITSIKIDPYLNTDAGTMSPFEHGEVFVLDDGGEVDLDLGNYERFLDIKLTRDNNITTGKIYQSVLEKERKGEYLGKTVQVVPHITNAIQDWIERVAAVPVDGKEGPADVCVIELGGTIGDIESMPFIEALGQFSYRVGAGNFCLVHVSLVPVLNVVGEQKTKPTQHSVRGLRGLGLTPNILACRSTKELEENVKDKLSQFCHVPAANIFTLYDVSNIWRIPLLLRDQNAHNAILNVLNLGSAVREPKLEEWVARATLYDTLQDKVRIAMVGKYTGLSDSYLSVLKALLHASVFCHRKLVVDWVASADLEDSTATEAPDAYNTAWSLLRGADGVLVPGGFGDRGVKGKILAAQYARENNVPYLGICLGMQLAVVEFARHVMNFPDADSTEFDPNTKTPCVIFMPEGSKTHMGGTMRLGSRRTFFKVTDCKSAKLYGNVNYVDERHRHRYEVNPDMVPIFENAGLKFVGKDETGRRMEIIEMPDHRFFIGVQFHPEFKSTPSKPSAPFVGLIAASSGQLDQVLEDSCNGHTAADKHRPSNGSLTPQEHQNGHTKKQANGVANGTCHANGNGMHH
;
A
#
# COMPACT_ATOMS: atom_id res chain seq x y z
N MET A 1 24.59 -1.80 -10.17
CA MET A 1 23.23 -1.27 -9.96
C MET A 1 22.71 -0.72 -11.28
N LYS A 2 21.47 -1.03 -11.63
CA LYS A 2 20.74 -0.42 -12.76
C LYS A 2 19.60 0.44 -12.23
N TYR A 3 19.16 1.42 -13.00
CA TYR A 3 18.13 2.38 -12.57
C TYR A 3 16.98 2.45 -13.56
N VAL A 4 15.76 2.34 -13.07
CA VAL A 4 14.53 2.58 -13.85
C VAL A 4 13.86 3.82 -13.28
N LEU A 5 13.95 4.96 -13.97
CA LEU A 5 13.26 6.18 -13.60
C LEU A 5 11.84 6.17 -14.17
N VAL A 6 10.84 6.41 -13.32
CA VAL A 6 9.44 6.58 -13.68
C VAL A 6 9.05 8.04 -13.43
N THR A 7 8.56 8.73 -14.45
CA THR A 7 8.13 10.14 -14.38
C THR A 7 6.65 10.29 -14.76
N GLY A 8 5.99 11.34 -14.27
CA GLY A 8 4.59 11.66 -14.59
C GLY A 8 4.45 12.82 -15.55
N GLY A 9 3.60 12.67 -16.56
CA GLY A 9 3.38 13.68 -17.57
C GLY A 9 2.30 14.69 -17.20
N VAL A 10 1.08 14.42 -17.66
CA VAL A 10 0.06 15.46 -17.90
C VAL A 10 -0.70 15.89 -16.64
N VAL A 11 -0.98 14.97 -15.72
CA VAL A 11 -1.75 15.23 -14.50
C VAL A 11 -1.20 14.41 -13.33
N SER A 12 -1.42 14.88 -12.10
CA SER A 12 -1.19 14.09 -10.89
C SER A 12 -2.22 12.95 -10.79
N GLY A 13 -1.91 11.92 -9.99
CA GLY A 13 -2.85 10.80 -9.78
C GLY A 13 -3.00 9.78 -10.92
N LEU A 14 -2.17 9.82 -11.98
CA LEU A 14 -2.23 8.86 -13.10
C LEU A 14 -1.90 7.40 -12.75
N GLY A 15 -1.49 7.11 -11.51
CA GLY A 15 -1.02 5.79 -11.10
C GLY A 15 0.47 5.57 -11.35
N LYS A 16 1.31 6.59 -11.10
CA LYS A 16 2.78 6.47 -11.16
C LYS A 16 3.29 5.40 -10.19
N GLY A 17 2.95 5.49 -8.89
CA GLY A 17 3.32 4.50 -7.88
C GLY A 17 2.88 3.08 -8.23
N VAL A 18 1.67 2.91 -8.80
CA VAL A 18 1.18 1.60 -9.28
C VAL A 18 1.99 1.10 -10.48
N THR A 19 2.34 1.98 -11.41
CA THR A 19 3.15 1.62 -12.59
C THR A 19 4.56 1.23 -12.17
N ALA A 20 5.20 2.04 -11.32
CA ALA A 20 6.56 1.81 -10.82
C ALA A 20 6.64 0.52 -9.99
N SER A 21 5.70 0.30 -9.07
CA SER A 21 5.63 -0.95 -8.30
C SER A 21 5.38 -2.17 -9.19
N SER A 22 4.53 -2.05 -10.21
CA SER A 22 4.25 -3.14 -11.16
C SER A 22 5.45 -3.49 -12.04
N ILE A 23 6.24 -2.49 -12.46
CA ILE A 23 7.54 -2.72 -13.11
C ILE A 23 8.46 -3.52 -12.18
N GLY A 24 8.54 -3.12 -10.90
CA GLY A 24 9.31 -3.85 -9.91
C GLY A 24 8.84 -5.31 -9.76
N VAL A 25 7.53 -5.58 -9.74
CA VAL A 25 6.98 -6.94 -9.65
C VAL A 25 7.41 -7.79 -10.83
N VAL A 26 7.28 -7.25 -12.04
CA VAL A 26 7.63 -7.94 -13.27
C VAL A 26 9.14 -8.24 -13.33
N LEU A 27 9.99 -7.29 -12.95
CA LEU A 27 11.44 -7.49 -12.89
C LEU A 27 11.85 -8.45 -11.76
N LYS A 28 11.14 -8.45 -10.62
CA LYS A 28 11.34 -9.41 -9.53
C LYS A 28 10.98 -10.84 -9.99
N ALA A 29 9.88 -10.99 -10.73
CA ALA A 29 9.45 -12.27 -11.31
C ALA A 29 10.44 -12.83 -12.34
N CYS A 30 11.18 -11.94 -12.98
CA CYS A 30 12.31 -12.24 -13.86
C CYS A 30 13.56 -12.76 -13.10
N GLY A 31 13.59 -12.68 -11.77
CA GLY A 31 14.67 -13.16 -10.90
C GLY A 31 15.63 -12.07 -10.41
N LEU A 32 15.34 -10.80 -10.67
CA LEU A 32 16.16 -9.67 -10.22
C LEU A 32 15.78 -9.23 -8.81
N ARG A 33 16.77 -8.76 -8.05
CA ARG A 33 16.56 -8.08 -6.77
C ARG A 33 16.23 -6.61 -7.03
N ILE A 34 15.17 -6.13 -6.38
CA ILE A 34 14.60 -4.79 -6.62
C ILE A 34 14.67 -3.97 -5.33
N THR A 35 15.04 -2.70 -5.46
CA THR A 35 14.82 -1.65 -4.45
C THR A 35 14.02 -0.50 -5.06
N SER A 36 13.49 0.38 -4.22
CA SER A 36 12.69 1.53 -4.67
C SER A 36 13.15 2.82 -3.99
N ILE A 37 13.13 3.92 -4.73
CA ILE A 37 13.31 5.28 -4.21
C ILE A 37 12.17 6.15 -4.75
N LYS A 38 11.49 6.85 -3.85
CA LYS A 38 10.46 7.83 -4.19
C LYS A 38 11.01 9.23 -3.95
N ILE A 39 10.95 10.07 -4.97
CA ILE A 39 11.32 11.48 -4.91
C ILE A 39 10.03 12.29 -4.83
N ASP A 40 9.91 13.10 -3.79
CA ASP A 40 8.79 13.98 -3.52
C ASP A 40 9.22 15.44 -3.61
N PRO A 41 8.70 16.21 -4.57
CA PRO A 41 9.14 17.58 -4.78
C PRO A 41 8.61 18.57 -3.72
N TYR A 42 7.77 18.14 -2.77
CA TYR A 42 7.28 19.01 -1.69
C TYR A 42 8.39 19.41 -0.70
N LEU A 43 8.18 20.52 0.01
CA LEU A 43 9.18 21.14 0.90
C LEU A 43 9.29 20.48 2.28
N ASN A 44 8.27 19.78 2.77
CA ASN A 44 8.35 19.09 4.06
C ASN A 44 9.51 18.08 4.06
N THR A 45 10.19 17.94 5.20
CA THR A 45 11.31 16.98 5.38
C THR A 45 10.84 15.52 5.36
N ASP A 46 9.59 15.30 5.78
CA ASP A 46 8.89 14.02 5.86
C ASP A 46 7.37 14.26 5.74
N ALA A 47 6.58 13.19 5.73
CA ALA A 47 5.12 13.29 5.65
C ALA A 47 4.43 13.43 7.02
N GLY A 48 5.16 13.32 8.14
CA GLY A 48 4.58 13.15 9.48
C GLY A 48 3.74 14.33 9.97
N THR A 49 4.02 15.52 9.47
CA THR A 49 3.31 16.77 9.82
C THR A 49 2.17 17.10 8.86
N MET A 50 1.98 16.33 7.79
CA MET A 50 0.94 16.60 6.81
C MET A 50 -0.44 16.17 7.30
N SER A 51 -1.46 16.92 6.89
CA SER A 51 -2.84 16.55 7.13
C SER A 51 -3.24 15.40 6.19
N PRO A 52 -3.90 14.33 6.70
CA PRO A 52 -4.44 13.27 5.84
C PRO A 52 -5.44 13.75 4.78
N PHE A 53 -5.99 14.95 4.93
CA PHE A 53 -6.88 15.58 3.95
C PHE A 53 -6.14 16.08 2.69
N GLU A 54 -4.87 16.49 2.84
CA GLU A 54 -4.13 17.17 1.76
C GLU A 54 -3.34 16.17 0.92
N HIS A 55 -2.65 15.24 1.60
CA HIS A 55 -1.67 14.36 0.96
C HIS A 55 -1.97 12.87 1.14
N GLY A 56 -3.11 12.55 1.75
CA GLY A 56 -3.47 11.17 2.10
C GLY A 56 -2.80 10.70 3.40
N GLU A 57 -2.97 9.42 3.71
CA GLU A 57 -2.42 8.81 4.90
C GLU A 57 -0.88 8.88 4.97
N VAL A 58 -0.34 9.10 6.18
CA VAL A 58 1.09 8.95 6.46
C VAL A 58 1.45 7.47 6.59
N PHE A 59 2.35 6.98 5.74
CA PHE A 59 2.85 5.61 5.83
C PHE A 59 4.06 5.56 6.76
N VAL A 60 4.11 4.56 7.63
CA VAL A 60 5.22 4.40 8.61
C VAL A 60 6.09 3.23 8.21
N LEU A 61 7.41 3.39 8.27
CA LEU A 61 8.41 2.36 7.96
C LEU A 61 8.95 1.67 9.22
N ASP A 62 9.67 0.55 9.05
CA ASP A 62 10.23 -0.23 10.17
C ASP A 62 11.21 0.61 11.01
N ASP A 63 11.98 1.50 10.40
CA ASP A 63 12.93 2.40 11.06
C ASP A 63 12.27 3.66 11.66
N GLY A 64 10.94 3.78 11.60
CA GLY A 64 10.18 4.93 12.07
C GLY A 64 10.20 6.13 11.13
N GLY A 65 10.57 5.95 9.86
CA GLY A 65 10.32 6.97 8.84
C GLY A 65 8.82 7.21 8.63
N GLU A 66 8.41 8.48 8.64
CA GLU A 66 7.07 8.92 8.24
C GLU A 66 7.13 9.39 6.78
N VAL A 67 6.55 8.62 5.88
CA VAL A 67 6.75 8.78 4.44
C VAL A 67 5.43 8.87 3.69
N ASP A 68 5.51 9.30 2.44
CA ASP A 68 4.39 9.34 1.52
C ASP A 68 3.75 7.95 1.33
N LEU A 69 2.45 7.96 1.09
CA LEU A 69 1.59 6.78 0.92
C LEU A 69 2.08 5.84 -0.19
N ASP A 70 2.68 6.40 -1.25
CA ASP A 70 3.19 5.63 -2.37
C ASP A 70 4.28 4.62 -1.96
N LEU A 71 5.02 4.88 -0.87
CA LEU A 71 5.98 3.90 -0.34
C LEU A 71 5.31 2.61 0.12
N GLY A 72 4.09 2.71 0.63
CA GLY A 72 3.28 1.54 0.97
C GLY A 72 2.92 0.69 -0.24
N ASN A 73 2.84 1.25 -1.46
CA ASN A 73 2.64 0.45 -2.67
C ASN A 73 3.88 -0.40 -2.96
N TYR A 74 5.08 0.16 -2.82
CA TYR A 74 6.33 -0.59 -3.05
C TYR A 74 6.49 -1.75 -2.07
N GLU A 75 6.33 -1.53 -0.77
CA GLU A 75 6.45 -2.62 0.22
C GLU A 75 5.41 -3.72 -0.02
N ARG A 76 4.15 -3.36 -0.32
CA ARG A 76 3.07 -4.32 -0.55
C ARG A 76 3.26 -5.16 -1.81
N PHE A 77 3.66 -4.54 -2.91
CA PHE A 77 3.81 -5.24 -4.20
C PHE A 77 5.11 -6.05 -4.26
N LEU A 78 6.19 -5.52 -3.66
CA LEU A 78 7.52 -6.09 -3.79
C LEU A 78 7.93 -6.96 -2.62
N ASP A 79 7.20 -6.96 -1.50
CA ASP A 79 7.57 -7.67 -0.27
C ASP A 79 9.01 -7.33 0.17
N ILE A 80 9.25 -6.03 0.33
CA ILE A 80 10.53 -5.43 0.74
C ILE A 80 10.29 -4.49 1.93
N LYS A 81 11.37 -4.14 2.63
CA LYS A 81 11.37 -3.22 3.76
C LYS A 81 12.20 -1.99 3.43
N LEU A 82 11.51 -0.89 3.15
CA LEU A 82 12.15 0.38 2.85
C LEU A 82 12.55 1.10 4.15
N THR A 83 13.46 2.05 4.02
CA THR A 83 13.92 2.94 5.10
C THR A 83 13.51 4.37 4.82
N ARG A 84 13.58 5.25 5.82
CA ARG A 84 13.30 6.69 5.67
C ARG A 84 14.11 7.38 4.57
N ASP A 85 15.26 6.81 4.21
CA ASP A 85 16.16 7.33 3.20
C ASP A 85 15.71 6.97 1.78
N ASN A 86 14.83 5.98 1.61
CA ASN A 86 14.19 5.65 0.33
C ASN A 86 13.15 6.69 -0.09
N ASN A 87 12.74 7.58 0.81
CA ASN A 87 11.95 8.76 0.50
C ASN A 87 12.85 10.00 0.46
N ILE A 88 13.00 10.61 -0.71
CA ILE A 88 13.74 11.85 -0.91
C ILE A 88 12.73 12.98 -1.00
N THR A 89 12.88 14.03 -0.20
CA THR A 89 12.06 15.24 -0.31
C THR A 89 12.92 16.46 -0.58
N THR A 90 12.34 17.54 -1.11
CA THR A 90 13.05 18.81 -1.28
C THR A 90 13.59 19.31 0.06
N GLY A 91 12.77 19.28 1.12
CA GLY A 91 13.18 19.68 2.46
C GLY A 91 14.38 18.90 2.98
N LYS A 92 14.40 17.58 2.80
CA LYS A 92 15.48 16.70 3.25
C LYS A 92 16.81 17.00 2.56
N ILE A 93 16.78 17.22 1.24
CA ILE A 93 17.98 17.56 0.47
C ILE A 93 18.49 18.96 0.85
N TYR A 94 17.59 19.94 0.92
CA TYR A 94 17.97 21.32 1.23
C TYR A 94 18.53 21.42 2.65
N GLN A 95 17.90 20.76 3.62
CA GLN A 95 18.42 20.67 4.99
C GLN A 95 19.83 20.09 5.01
N SER A 96 20.06 18.97 4.32
CA SER A 96 21.38 18.33 4.28
C SER A 96 22.45 19.26 3.69
N VAL A 97 22.15 19.95 2.58
CA VAL A 97 23.09 20.87 1.93
C VAL A 97 23.37 22.11 2.79
N LEU A 98 22.34 22.69 3.42
CA LEU A 98 22.51 23.83 4.33
C LEU A 98 23.33 23.46 5.57
N GLU A 99 23.13 22.27 6.14
CA GLU A 99 23.93 21.80 7.27
C GLU A 99 25.41 21.60 6.89
N LYS A 100 25.70 21.06 5.69
CA LYS A 100 27.07 20.92 5.17
C LYS A 100 27.74 22.26 4.92
N GLU A 101 26.98 23.24 4.43
CA GLU A 101 27.45 24.63 4.26
C GLU A 101 27.88 25.23 5.60
N ARG A 102 27.04 25.12 6.64
CA ARG A 102 27.35 25.62 7.99
C ARG A 102 28.55 24.93 8.64
N LYS A 103 28.82 23.67 8.28
CA LYS A 103 30.01 22.91 8.72
C LYS A 103 31.28 23.27 7.94
N GLY A 104 31.18 24.06 6.88
CA GLY A 104 32.32 24.46 6.04
C GLY A 104 32.76 23.39 5.03
N GLU A 105 31.94 22.39 4.72
CA GLU A 105 32.29 21.29 3.80
C GLU A 105 32.51 21.77 2.36
N TYR A 106 31.96 22.94 1.99
CA TYR A 106 32.14 23.57 0.68
C TYR A 106 33.34 24.53 0.62
N LEU A 107 34.21 24.54 1.63
CA LEU A 107 35.46 25.33 1.68
C LEU A 107 35.24 26.84 1.45
N GLY A 108 34.12 27.38 1.95
CA GLY A 108 33.74 28.78 1.81
C GLY A 108 33.27 29.20 0.41
N LYS A 109 33.11 28.26 -0.53
CA LYS A 109 32.53 28.55 -1.86
C LYS A 109 31.02 28.76 -1.76
N THR A 110 30.48 29.59 -2.67
CA THR A 110 29.04 29.81 -2.79
C THR A 110 28.31 28.53 -3.20
N VAL A 111 27.32 28.13 -2.39
CA VAL A 111 26.44 26.99 -2.66
C VAL A 111 25.29 27.43 -3.59
N GLN A 112 24.95 26.58 -4.56
CA GLN A 112 23.96 26.84 -5.62
C GLN A 112 23.18 25.56 -5.92
N VAL A 113 22.01 25.68 -6.57
CA VAL A 113 21.20 24.51 -6.99
C VAL A 113 22.02 23.57 -7.87
N VAL A 114 22.69 24.10 -8.89
CA VAL A 114 23.65 23.35 -9.70
C VAL A 114 25.07 23.83 -9.32
N PRO A 115 26.00 22.94 -8.97
CA PRO A 115 25.86 21.49 -8.88
C PRO A 115 25.51 20.99 -7.46
N HIS A 116 25.39 21.84 -6.44
CA HIS A 116 25.42 21.36 -5.04
C HIS A 116 24.16 20.59 -4.65
N ILE A 117 22.96 21.06 -5.03
CA ILE A 117 21.71 20.33 -4.81
C ILE A 117 21.64 19.12 -5.75
N THR A 118 21.99 19.27 -7.02
CA THR A 118 21.92 18.16 -7.99
C THR A 118 22.89 17.03 -7.65
N ASN A 119 24.10 17.33 -7.19
CA ASN A 119 25.06 16.34 -6.71
C ASN A 119 24.55 15.66 -5.43
N ALA A 120 23.98 16.42 -4.49
CA ALA A 120 23.42 15.85 -3.26
C ALA A 120 22.30 14.83 -3.56
N ILE A 121 21.44 15.11 -4.55
CA ILE A 121 20.40 14.18 -5.01
C ILE A 121 21.04 12.91 -5.62
N GLN A 122 22.01 13.07 -6.53
CA GLN A 122 22.69 11.95 -7.18
C GLN A 122 23.41 11.04 -6.18
N ASP A 123 24.18 11.63 -5.27
CA ASP A 123 24.91 10.90 -4.23
C ASP A 123 23.95 10.19 -3.27
N TRP A 124 22.78 10.78 -3.00
CA TRP A 124 21.72 10.14 -2.21
C TRP A 124 21.18 8.89 -2.91
N ILE A 125 20.85 9.01 -4.21
CA ILE A 125 20.32 7.89 -5.01
C ILE A 125 21.30 6.72 -5.04
N GLU A 126 22.59 6.96 -5.34
CA GLU A 126 23.60 5.90 -5.39
C GLU A 126 23.77 5.21 -4.04
N ARG A 127 23.87 6.00 -2.95
CA ARG A 127 24.04 5.49 -1.59
C ARG A 127 22.87 4.61 -1.18
N VAL A 128 21.63 5.09 -1.36
CA VAL A 128 20.43 4.41 -0.89
C VAL A 128 20.10 3.19 -1.74
N ALA A 129 20.32 3.26 -3.06
CA ALA A 129 20.12 2.12 -3.94
C ALA A 129 21.03 0.93 -3.55
N ALA A 130 22.20 1.19 -2.98
CA ALA A 130 23.13 0.15 -2.52
C ALA A 130 22.71 -0.53 -1.20
N VAL A 131 21.76 0.04 -0.44
CA VAL A 131 21.30 -0.54 0.82
C VAL A 131 20.32 -1.69 0.55
N PRO A 132 20.55 -2.90 1.10
CA PRO A 132 19.65 -4.03 0.93
C PRO A 132 18.31 -3.79 1.65
N VAL A 133 17.21 -4.08 0.96
CA VAL A 133 15.82 -3.90 1.46
C VAL A 133 15.03 -5.22 1.49
N ASP A 134 15.61 -6.31 1.00
CA ASP A 134 14.97 -7.64 0.87
C ASP A 134 15.49 -8.66 1.91
N GLY A 135 16.27 -8.19 2.89
CA GLY A 135 16.88 -9.03 3.94
C GLY A 135 18.05 -9.89 3.48
N LYS A 136 18.52 -9.75 2.23
CA LYS A 136 19.70 -10.45 1.70
C LYS A 136 20.92 -9.55 1.70
N GLU A 137 22.11 -10.14 1.83
CA GLU A 137 23.36 -9.41 1.74
C GLU A 137 23.60 -8.84 0.33
N GLY A 138 24.31 -7.72 0.27
CA GLY A 138 24.65 -7.04 -0.98
C GLY A 138 23.51 -6.22 -1.60
N PRO A 139 23.83 -5.36 -2.56
CA PRO A 139 22.87 -4.43 -3.16
C PRO A 139 21.86 -5.14 -4.07
N ALA A 140 20.75 -4.45 -4.36
CA ALA A 140 19.80 -4.87 -5.39
C ALA A 140 20.43 -4.82 -6.80
N ASP A 141 19.79 -5.49 -7.76
CA ASP A 141 20.21 -5.45 -9.17
C ASP A 141 19.67 -4.19 -9.85
N VAL A 142 18.41 -3.83 -9.54
CA VAL A 142 17.69 -2.69 -10.12
C VAL A 142 17.07 -1.84 -9.02
N CYS A 143 17.26 -0.52 -9.11
CA CYS A 143 16.56 0.48 -8.33
C CYS A 143 15.47 1.13 -9.20
N VAL A 144 14.21 0.97 -8.81
CA VAL A 144 13.10 1.71 -9.42
C VAL A 144 13.00 3.06 -8.72
N ILE A 145 13.11 4.15 -9.48
CA ILE A 145 13.02 5.51 -8.96
C ILE A 145 11.71 6.09 -9.47
N GLU A 146 10.84 6.54 -8.58
CA GLU A 146 9.67 7.33 -8.96
C GLU A 146 9.91 8.80 -8.67
N LEU A 147 9.79 9.63 -9.69
CA LEU A 147 9.68 11.09 -9.52
C LEU A 147 8.21 11.48 -9.36
N GLY A 148 7.86 11.91 -8.15
CA GLY A 148 6.58 12.52 -7.79
C GLY A 148 6.30 13.81 -8.55
N GLY A 149 5.08 14.33 -8.41
CA GLY A 149 4.64 15.53 -9.14
C GLY A 149 4.44 15.30 -10.65
N THR A 150 4.47 16.39 -11.42
CA THR A 150 4.38 16.36 -12.88
C THR A 150 5.60 17.04 -13.53
N ILE A 151 5.79 16.80 -14.83
CA ILE A 151 6.81 17.51 -15.60
C ILE A 151 6.31 18.91 -15.94
N GLY A 152 7.10 19.92 -15.59
CA GLY A 152 6.81 21.33 -15.83
C GLY A 152 6.66 22.16 -14.55
N ASP A 153 6.50 21.49 -13.41
CA ASP A 153 6.41 22.10 -12.09
C ASP A 153 7.77 22.67 -11.65
N ILE A 154 7.76 23.82 -10.97
CA ILE A 154 8.97 24.50 -10.49
C ILE A 154 9.69 23.62 -9.45
N GLU A 155 8.91 22.96 -8.60
CA GLU A 155 9.35 22.09 -7.53
C GLU A 155 10.13 20.87 -8.05
N SER A 156 9.79 20.39 -9.25
CA SER A 156 10.43 19.23 -9.89
C SER A 156 11.73 19.57 -10.63
N MET A 157 11.99 20.85 -10.94
CA MET A 157 13.12 21.26 -11.79
C MET A 157 14.49 20.80 -11.25
N PRO A 158 14.82 20.95 -9.96
CA PRO A 158 16.11 20.49 -9.44
C PRO A 158 16.31 18.98 -9.57
N PHE A 159 15.25 18.19 -9.42
CA PHE A 159 15.30 16.74 -9.53
C PHE A 159 15.44 16.27 -10.98
N ILE A 160 14.75 16.91 -11.92
CA ILE A 160 14.86 16.58 -13.34
C ILE A 160 16.27 16.85 -13.83
N GLU A 161 16.86 18.00 -13.47
CA GLU A 161 18.26 18.32 -13.79
C GLU A 161 19.23 17.32 -13.15
N ALA A 162 19.03 16.98 -11.87
CA ALA A 162 19.85 15.99 -11.18
C ALA A 162 19.79 14.62 -11.85
N LEU A 163 18.59 14.15 -12.23
CA LEU A 163 18.38 12.87 -12.90
C LEU A 163 18.90 12.87 -14.34
N GLY A 164 18.85 14.02 -15.01
CA GLY A 164 19.50 14.24 -16.30
C GLY A 164 21.00 14.02 -16.21
N GLN A 165 21.68 14.73 -15.30
CA GLN A 165 23.10 14.56 -15.01
C GLN A 165 23.42 13.12 -14.57
N PHE A 166 22.55 12.54 -13.73
CA PHE A 166 22.71 11.18 -13.22
C PHE A 166 22.78 10.14 -14.33
N SER A 167 21.92 10.27 -15.35
CA SER A 167 21.88 9.33 -16.48
C SER A 167 23.22 9.25 -17.22
N TYR A 168 23.96 10.36 -17.32
CA TYR A 168 25.32 10.39 -17.88
C TYR A 168 26.36 9.83 -16.90
N ARG A 169 26.25 10.17 -15.61
CA ARG A 169 27.15 9.71 -14.55
C ARG A 169 27.19 8.18 -14.43
N VAL A 170 26.03 7.52 -14.45
CA VAL A 170 25.96 6.05 -14.35
C VAL A 170 26.29 5.35 -15.66
N GLY A 171 26.28 6.06 -16.79
CA GLY A 171 26.66 5.55 -18.10
C GLY A 171 25.53 4.83 -18.87
N ALA A 172 25.75 4.68 -20.17
CA ALA A 172 24.80 4.05 -21.08
C ALA A 172 24.53 2.59 -20.70
N GLY A 173 23.26 2.17 -20.81
CA GLY A 173 22.84 0.82 -20.43
C GLY A 173 22.67 0.61 -18.92
N ASN A 174 22.79 1.66 -18.09
CA ASN A 174 22.53 1.59 -16.65
C ASN A 174 21.29 2.39 -16.21
N PHE A 175 20.65 3.12 -17.14
CA PHE A 175 19.52 3.99 -16.86
C PHE A 175 18.41 3.80 -17.91
N CYS A 176 17.17 3.57 -17.45
CA CYS A 176 15.99 3.43 -18.29
C CYS A 176 14.90 4.38 -17.81
N LEU A 177 14.40 5.24 -18.70
CA LEU A 177 13.32 6.18 -18.41
C LEU A 177 11.98 5.70 -18.95
N VAL A 178 11.03 5.47 -18.05
CA VAL A 178 9.62 5.22 -18.32
C VAL A 178 8.83 6.50 -18.05
N HIS A 179 8.13 7.03 -19.04
CA HIS A 179 7.30 8.21 -18.89
C HIS A 179 5.81 7.84 -18.90
N VAL A 180 5.14 8.06 -17.78
CA VAL A 180 3.71 7.79 -17.60
C VAL A 180 2.90 8.99 -18.07
N SER A 181 2.02 8.81 -19.06
CA SER A 181 1.27 9.91 -19.67
C SER A 181 -0.19 9.55 -19.89
N LEU A 182 -1.08 10.55 -19.90
CA LEU A 182 -2.51 10.37 -20.14
C LEU A 182 -2.84 10.47 -21.62
N VAL A 183 -3.53 9.45 -22.15
CA VAL A 183 -4.18 9.47 -23.46
C VAL A 183 -5.70 9.50 -23.23
N PRO A 184 -6.31 10.69 -23.13
CA PRO A 184 -7.73 10.80 -22.84
C PRO A 184 -8.57 10.33 -24.03
N VAL A 185 -9.69 9.67 -23.70
CA VAL A 185 -10.75 9.31 -24.65
C VAL A 185 -11.87 10.31 -24.47
N LEU A 186 -12.14 11.11 -25.51
CA LEU A 186 -13.23 12.08 -25.46
C LEU A 186 -14.55 11.38 -25.79
N ASN A 187 -15.42 11.20 -24.79
CA ASN A 187 -16.68 10.45 -24.92
C ASN A 187 -17.57 10.90 -26.10
N VAL A 188 -17.55 12.19 -26.45
CA VAL A 188 -18.36 12.76 -27.54
C VAL A 188 -17.96 12.20 -28.90
N VAL A 189 -16.68 11.88 -29.11
CA VAL A 189 -16.12 11.45 -30.41
C VAL A 189 -15.55 10.04 -30.36
N GLY A 190 -15.34 9.45 -29.18
CA GLY A 190 -14.70 8.15 -28.99
C GLY A 190 -13.21 8.10 -29.32
N GLU A 191 -12.64 9.19 -29.84
CA GLU A 191 -11.26 9.25 -30.32
C GLU A 191 -10.24 9.40 -29.18
N GLN A 192 -9.18 8.58 -29.23
CA GLN A 192 -8.02 8.67 -28.35
C GLN A 192 -7.12 9.86 -28.73
N LYS A 193 -6.93 10.80 -27.80
CA LYS A 193 -6.16 12.03 -28.08
C LYS A 193 -4.73 11.93 -27.59
N THR A 194 -3.78 11.93 -28.53
CA THR A 194 -2.33 11.81 -28.25
C THR A 194 -1.62 13.11 -27.89
N LYS A 195 -2.23 14.27 -28.13
CA LYS A 195 -1.57 15.58 -28.03
C LYS A 195 -1.03 15.86 -26.62
N PRO A 196 -1.77 15.59 -25.53
CA PRO A 196 -1.23 15.78 -24.18
C PRO A 196 0.09 15.04 -23.95
N THR A 197 0.18 13.78 -24.38
CA THR A 197 1.43 13.00 -24.32
C THR A 197 2.55 13.61 -25.15
N GLN A 198 2.26 14.09 -26.37
CA GLN A 198 3.26 14.73 -27.23
C GLN A 198 3.86 15.99 -26.59
N HIS A 199 3.02 16.84 -25.99
CA HIS A 199 3.46 18.04 -25.29
C HIS A 199 4.29 17.70 -24.04
N SER A 200 3.86 16.69 -23.28
CA SER A 200 4.57 16.24 -22.09
C SER A 200 5.96 15.68 -22.41
N VAL A 201 6.07 14.84 -23.44
CA VAL A 201 7.37 14.32 -23.92
C VAL A 201 8.26 15.44 -24.47
N ARG A 202 7.69 16.45 -25.13
CA ARG A 202 8.45 17.64 -25.57
C ARG A 202 9.01 18.41 -24.38
N GLY A 203 8.21 18.61 -23.32
CA GLY A 203 8.64 19.25 -22.09
C GLY A 203 9.78 18.49 -21.41
N LEU A 204 9.61 17.16 -21.25
CA LEU A 204 10.62 16.27 -20.67
C LEU A 204 11.96 16.34 -21.42
N ARG A 205 11.92 16.29 -22.77
CA ARG A 205 13.12 16.44 -23.62
C ARG A 205 13.75 17.81 -23.52
N GLY A 206 12.95 18.87 -23.41
CA GLY A 206 13.43 20.23 -23.19
C GLY A 206 14.22 20.38 -21.88
N LEU A 207 13.97 19.50 -20.91
CA LEU A 207 14.68 19.43 -19.63
C LEU A 207 15.83 18.40 -19.63
N GLY A 208 16.22 17.87 -20.79
CA GLY A 208 17.39 16.99 -20.93
C GLY A 208 17.11 15.50 -20.74
N LEU A 209 15.86 15.08 -20.51
CA LEU A 209 15.49 13.67 -20.36
C LEU A 209 14.73 13.15 -21.59
N THR A 210 15.15 12.00 -22.12
CA THR A 210 14.48 11.35 -23.27
C THR A 210 13.90 10.01 -22.83
N PRO A 211 12.58 9.79 -22.97
CA PRO A 211 11.97 8.54 -22.52
C PRO A 211 12.41 7.37 -23.41
N ASN A 212 12.75 6.24 -22.79
CA ASN A 212 12.99 4.98 -23.51
C ASN A 212 11.66 4.24 -23.76
N ILE A 213 10.69 4.43 -22.86
CA ILE A 213 9.41 3.75 -22.82
C ILE A 213 8.31 4.78 -22.49
N LEU A 214 7.16 4.64 -23.15
CA LEU A 214 5.94 5.36 -22.80
C LEU A 214 4.94 4.40 -22.16
N ALA A 215 4.44 4.76 -20.98
CA ALA A 215 3.36 4.07 -20.30
C ALA A 215 2.10 4.96 -20.39
N CYS A 216 1.24 4.67 -21.35
CA CYS A 216 0.09 5.50 -21.68
C CYS A 216 -1.15 5.04 -20.91
N ARG A 217 -1.55 5.81 -19.90
CA ARG A 217 -2.81 5.63 -19.17
C ARG A 217 -3.98 6.04 -20.05
N SER A 218 -4.99 5.19 -20.16
CA SER A 218 -6.23 5.49 -20.87
C SER A 218 -7.42 4.75 -20.23
N THR A 219 -8.65 5.02 -20.67
CA THR A 219 -9.83 4.25 -20.24
C THR A 219 -10.00 2.97 -21.04
N LYS A 220 -9.47 2.93 -22.28
CA LYS A 220 -9.54 1.79 -23.20
C LYS A 220 -8.14 1.43 -23.70
N GLU A 221 -8.00 0.23 -24.24
CA GLU A 221 -6.78 -0.19 -24.92
C GLU A 221 -6.45 0.74 -26.08
N LEU A 222 -5.17 1.09 -26.25
CA LEU A 222 -4.74 1.97 -27.34
C LEU A 222 -4.83 1.29 -28.70
N GLU A 223 -5.41 1.98 -29.67
CA GLU A 223 -5.40 1.55 -31.07
C GLU A 223 -3.98 1.58 -31.65
N GLU A 224 -3.67 0.70 -32.60
CA GLU A 224 -2.34 0.64 -33.23
C GLU A 224 -1.97 1.95 -33.95
N ASN A 225 -2.92 2.59 -34.62
CA ASN A 225 -2.74 3.92 -35.24
C ASN A 225 -2.30 5.01 -34.23
N VAL A 226 -2.75 4.90 -32.96
CA VAL A 226 -2.47 5.82 -31.87
C VAL A 226 -1.07 5.55 -31.34
N LYS A 227 -0.67 4.28 -31.21
CA LYS A 227 0.71 3.88 -30.88
C LYS A 227 1.69 4.34 -31.97
N ASP A 228 1.38 4.12 -33.25
CA ASP A 228 2.21 4.58 -34.38
C ASP A 228 2.40 6.09 -34.37
N LYS A 229 1.30 6.82 -34.16
CA LYS A 229 1.34 8.27 -34.02
C LYS A 229 2.22 8.70 -32.86
N LEU A 230 2.03 8.11 -31.67
CA LEU A 230 2.87 8.42 -30.51
C LEU A 230 4.34 8.09 -30.80
N SER A 231 4.62 7.00 -31.50
CA SER A 231 5.97 6.62 -31.87
C SER A 231 6.66 7.67 -32.74
N GLN A 232 5.99 8.14 -33.78
CA GLN A 232 6.49 9.19 -34.68
C GLN A 232 6.71 10.53 -33.97
N PHE A 233 5.76 10.98 -33.14
CA PHE A 233 5.84 12.30 -32.50
C PHE A 233 6.72 12.33 -31.24
N CYS A 234 6.83 11.21 -30.53
CA CYS A 234 7.59 11.12 -29.28
C CYS A 234 8.98 10.51 -29.48
N HIS A 235 9.26 9.93 -30.67
CA HIS A 235 10.51 9.23 -31.01
C HIS A 235 10.80 8.04 -30.09
N VAL A 236 9.77 7.30 -29.72
CA VAL A 236 9.86 6.06 -28.94
C VAL A 236 9.36 4.91 -29.83
N PRO A 237 10.08 3.79 -29.98
CA PRO A 237 9.63 2.68 -30.81
C PRO A 237 8.24 2.21 -30.38
N ALA A 238 7.36 1.87 -31.33
CA ALA A 238 5.99 1.42 -31.02
C ALA A 238 5.94 0.24 -30.04
N ALA A 239 6.92 -0.68 -30.13
CA ALA A 239 7.09 -1.80 -29.21
C ALA A 239 7.39 -1.39 -27.75
N ASN A 240 7.82 -0.15 -27.51
CA ASN A 240 8.08 0.43 -26.19
C ASN A 240 6.96 1.38 -25.72
N ILE A 241 5.80 1.34 -26.37
CA ILE A 241 4.62 2.12 -25.99
C ILE A 241 3.59 1.17 -25.40
N PHE A 242 3.47 1.19 -24.09
CA PHE A 242 2.57 0.32 -23.34
C PHE A 242 1.26 1.02 -23.04
N THR A 243 0.16 0.29 -23.22
CA THR A 243 -1.18 0.73 -22.81
C THR A 243 -1.46 0.29 -21.38
N LEU A 244 -1.87 1.24 -20.55
CA LEU A 244 -2.33 1.01 -19.18
C LEU A 244 -3.79 1.45 -19.10
N TYR A 245 -4.71 0.59 -19.51
CA TYR A 245 -6.14 0.91 -19.48
C TYR A 245 -6.76 0.68 -18.08
N ASP A 246 -8.01 1.10 -17.91
CA ASP A 246 -8.75 0.85 -16.67
C ASP A 246 -9.01 -0.66 -16.51
N VAL A 247 -8.44 -1.24 -15.45
CA VAL A 247 -8.56 -2.66 -15.10
C VAL A 247 -9.49 -2.86 -13.92
N SER A 248 -10.03 -4.07 -13.78
CA SER A 248 -10.95 -4.43 -12.68
C SER A 248 -10.31 -4.34 -11.29
N ASN A 249 -9.01 -4.63 -11.19
CA ASN A 249 -8.25 -4.55 -9.95
C ASN A 249 -6.76 -4.28 -10.20
N ILE A 250 -6.08 -3.69 -9.22
CA ILE A 250 -4.69 -3.25 -9.35
C ILE A 250 -3.69 -4.39 -9.59
N TRP A 251 -4.04 -5.64 -9.23
CA TRP A 251 -3.18 -6.80 -9.45
C TRP A 251 -3.15 -7.25 -10.92
N ARG A 252 -4.04 -6.71 -11.77
CA ARG A 252 -3.99 -6.87 -13.22
C ARG A 252 -2.87 -6.05 -13.87
N ILE A 253 -2.39 -4.97 -13.25
CA ILE A 253 -1.40 -4.07 -13.87
C ILE A 253 -0.05 -4.76 -14.15
N PRO A 254 0.56 -5.53 -13.21
CA PRO A 254 1.76 -6.31 -13.52
C PRO A 254 1.56 -7.32 -14.65
N LEU A 255 0.37 -7.93 -14.74
CA LEU A 255 0.02 -8.88 -15.80
C LEU A 255 -0.07 -8.16 -17.15
N LEU A 256 -0.71 -6.99 -17.19
CA LEU A 256 -0.81 -6.15 -18.38
C LEU A 256 0.56 -5.70 -18.91
N LEU A 257 1.51 -5.41 -18.01
CA LEU A 257 2.90 -5.12 -18.38
C LEU A 257 3.64 -6.35 -18.90
N ARG A 258 3.46 -7.51 -18.27
CA ARG A 258 4.02 -8.78 -18.75
C ARG A 258 3.53 -9.10 -20.17
N ASP A 259 2.23 -9.03 -20.39
CA ASP A 259 1.58 -9.44 -21.64
C ASP A 259 2.00 -8.54 -22.83
N GLN A 260 2.41 -7.29 -22.53
CA GLN A 260 3.00 -6.35 -23.49
C GLN A 260 4.53 -6.43 -23.59
N ASN A 261 5.17 -7.45 -23.01
CA ASN A 261 6.62 -7.64 -23.00
C ASN A 261 7.42 -6.46 -22.41
N ALA A 262 6.85 -5.74 -21.43
CA ALA A 262 7.50 -4.57 -20.83
C ALA A 262 8.84 -4.90 -20.13
N HIS A 263 8.94 -6.09 -19.54
CA HIS A 263 10.19 -6.60 -18.99
C HIS A 263 11.30 -6.63 -20.05
N ASN A 264 11.04 -7.23 -21.20
CA ASN A 264 12.03 -7.36 -22.27
C ASN A 264 12.50 -5.99 -22.78
N ALA A 265 11.58 -5.02 -22.94
CA ALA A 265 11.95 -3.66 -23.30
C ALA A 265 12.90 -3.02 -22.27
N ILE A 266 12.59 -3.15 -20.98
CA ILE A 266 13.44 -2.61 -19.90
C ILE A 266 14.79 -3.32 -19.84
N LEU A 267 14.80 -4.65 -19.91
CA LEU A 267 16.02 -5.46 -19.87
C LEU A 267 16.96 -5.14 -21.03
N ASN A 268 16.41 -4.90 -22.23
CA ASN A 268 17.18 -4.49 -23.40
C ASN A 268 17.82 -3.12 -23.20
N VAL A 269 17.06 -2.14 -22.68
CA VAL A 269 17.61 -0.80 -22.38
C VAL A 269 18.71 -0.87 -21.32
N LEU A 270 18.59 -1.77 -20.34
CA LEU A 270 19.53 -1.92 -19.24
C LEU A 270 20.68 -2.92 -19.52
N ASN A 271 20.77 -3.47 -20.73
CA ASN A 271 21.75 -4.51 -21.10
C ASN A 271 21.77 -5.70 -20.11
N LEU A 272 20.58 -6.15 -19.70
CA LEU A 272 20.39 -7.28 -18.76
C LEU A 272 19.93 -8.58 -19.47
N GLY A 273 19.80 -8.58 -20.80
CA GLY A 273 19.15 -9.65 -21.56
C GLY A 273 19.75 -11.06 -21.43
N SER A 274 21.01 -11.21 -21.02
CA SER A 274 21.66 -12.53 -20.85
C SER A 274 21.44 -13.18 -19.49
N ALA A 275 20.87 -12.47 -18.51
CA ALA A 275 20.87 -12.88 -17.10
C ALA A 275 19.48 -13.30 -16.55
N VAL A 276 18.43 -13.31 -17.37
CA VAL A 276 17.06 -13.18 -16.86
C VAL A 276 16.09 -14.24 -17.39
N ARG A 277 15.18 -14.69 -16.51
CA ARG A 277 14.15 -15.70 -16.80
C ARG A 277 12.84 -15.03 -17.24
N GLU A 278 12.00 -15.78 -17.96
CA GLU A 278 10.61 -15.39 -18.20
C GLU A 278 9.88 -15.12 -16.87
N PRO A 279 9.12 -14.01 -16.75
CA PRO A 279 8.49 -13.61 -15.50
C PRO A 279 7.35 -14.57 -15.11
N LYS A 280 7.56 -15.29 -14.01
CA LYS A 280 6.57 -16.20 -13.40
C LYS A 280 5.64 -15.43 -12.46
N LEU A 281 4.39 -15.26 -12.88
CA LEU A 281 3.37 -14.45 -12.20
C LEU A 281 2.09 -15.25 -11.90
N GLU A 282 2.18 -16.56 -11.75
CA GLU A 282 1.02 -17.45 -11.55
C GLU A 282 0.21 -17.06 -10.31
N GLU A 283 0.89 -16.72 -9.20
CA GLU A 283 0.23 -16.23 -7.98
C GLU A 283 -0.53 -14.92 -8.20
N TRP A 284 0.01 -14.02 -9.03
CA TRP A 284 -0.65 -12.76 -9.39
C TRP A 284 -1.88 -13.00 -10.27
N VAL A 285 -1.79 -13.93 -11.22
CA VAL A 285 -2.92 -14.35 -12.06
C VAL A 285 -4.04 -14.96 -11.22
N ALA A 286 -3.69 -15.87 -10.30
CA ALA A 286 -4.64 -16.53 -9.41
C ALA A 286 -5.35 -15.49 -8.52
N ARG A 287 -4.61 -14.57 -7.91
CA ARG A 287 -5.16 -13.52 -7.05
C ARG A 287 -6.07 -12.54 -7.81
N ALA A 288 -5.60 -12.04 -8.96
CA ALA A 288 -6.36 -11.10 -9.77
C ALA A 288 -7.68 -11.72 -10.26
N THR A 289 -7.64 -13.00 -10.65
CA THR A 289 -8.82 -13.76 -11.07
C THR A 289 -9.75 -14.03 -9.91
N LEU A 290 -9.23 -14.46 -8.76
CA LEU A 290 -10.03 -14.71 -7.56
C LEU A 290 -10.84 -13.47 -7.20
N TYR A 291 -10.21 -12.29 -7.11
CA TYR A 291 -10.89 -11.03 -6.80
C TYR A 291 -12.07 -10.74 -7.74
N ASP A 292 -11.88 -10.92 -9.05
CA ASP A 292 -12.91 -10.64 -10.04
C ASP A 292 -14.11 -11.61 -9.94
N THR A 293 -13.90 -12.80 -9.34
CA THR A 293 -14.94 -13.84 -9.21
C THR A 293 -15.70 -13.81 -7.87
N LEU A 294 -15.26 -13.03 -6.88
CA LEU A 294 -15.89 -12.99 -5.55
C LEU A 294 -17.33 -12.47 -5.62
N GLN A 295 -18.27 -13.23 -5.05
CA GLN A 295 -19.70 -12.88 -5.01
C GLN A 295 -20.20 -12.61 -3.60
N ASP A 296 -19.86 -13.48 -2.65
CA ASP A 296 -20.34 -13.41 -1.27
C ASP A 296 -19.78 -12.17 -0.57
N LYS A 297 -20.66 -11.28 -0.14
CA LYS A 297 -20.28 -9.99 0.42
C LYS A 297 -19.97 -10.11 1.92
N VAL A 298 -19.05 -9.27 2.38
CA VAL A 298 -18.85 -8.97 3.81
C VAL A 298 -18.85 -7.45 3.97
N ARG A 299 -19.74 -6.94 4.83
CA ARG A 299 -19.93 -5.51 5.07
C ARG A 299 -19.18 -5.08 6.32
N ILE A 300 -18.24 -4.15 6.17
CA ILE A 300 -17.48 -3.60 7.29
C ILE A 300 -17.80 -2.11 7.42
N ALA A 301 -18.32 -1.70 8.57
CA ALA A 301 -18.48 -0.30 8.93
C ALA A 301 -17.12 0.28 9.33
N MET A 302 -16.58 1.19 8.52
CA MET A 302 -15.39 1.96 8.88
C MET A 302 -15.82 3.27 9.53
N VAL A 303 -15.62 3.36 10.86
CA VAL A 303 -16.05 4.51 11.67
C VAL A 303 -14.91 5.50 11.81
N GLY A 304 -14.87 6.48 10.92
CA GLY A 304 -13.72 7.36 10.73
C GLY A 304 -14.05 8.85 10.80
N LYS A 305 -12.99 9.66 10.79
CA LYS A 305 -13.07 11.13 10.76
C LYS A 305 -13.13 11.69 9.34
N TYR A 306 -12.65 10.91 8.36
CA TYR A 306 -12.40 11.31 6.97
C TYR A 306 -13.17 10.43 5.96
N THR A 307 -14.49 10.30 6.10
CA THR A 307 -15.30 9.40 5.26
C THR A 307 -15.45 9.82 3.80
N GLY A 308 -15.13 11.07 3.46
CA GLY A 308 -15.19 11.59 2.08
C GLY A 308 -13.90 11.42 1.26
N LEU A 309 -12.80 10.96 1.87
CA LEU A 309 -11.49 10.83 1.22
C LEU A 309 -10.93 9.44 1.48
N SER A 310 -11.05 8.56 0.49
CA SER A 310 -10.51 7.19 0.56
C SER A 310 -9.02 7.15 0.86
N ASP A 311 -8.29 8.16 0.40
CA ASP A 311 -6.83 8.21 0.46
C ASP A 311 -6.31 8.44 1.88
N SER A 312 -7.13 9.02 2.77
CA SER A 312 -6.81 9.19 4.19
C SER A 312 -6.77 7.87 4.96
N TYR A 313 -7.29 6.77 4.37
CA TYR A 313 -7.35 5.44 4.98
C TYR A 313 -6.90 4.33 4.00
N LEU A 314 -6.08 4.66 3.00
CA LEU A 314 -5.75 3.73 1.92
C LEU A 314 -5.12 2.44 2.44
N SER A 315 -4.21 2.51 3.43
CA SER A 315 -3.58 1.32 4.01
C SER A 315 -4.56 0.39 4.68
N VAL A 316 -5.52 0.95 5.44
CA VAL A 316 -6.61 0.20 6.08
C VAL A 316 -7.48 -0.48 5.01
N LEU A 317 -7.84 0.25 3.94
CA LEU A 317 -8.61 -0.32 2.82
C LEU A 317 -7.85 -1.45 2.11
N LYS A 318 -6.54 -1.30 1.88
CA LYS A 318 -5.73 -2.38 1.30
C LYS A 318 -5.65 -3.58 2.23
N ALA A 319 -5.50 -3.37 3.54
CA ALA A 319 -5.44 -4.46 4.50
C ALA A 319 -6.77 -5.23 4.61
N LEU A 320 -7.91 -4.52 4.62
CA LEU A 320 -9.25 -5.13 4.53
C LEU A 320 -9.41 -5.92 3.23
N LEU A 321 -8.96 -5.37 2.10
CA LEU A 321 -9.02 -6.03 0.80
C LEU A 321 -8.17 -7.31 0.76
N HIS A 322 -6.95 -7.28 1.32
CA HIS A 322 -6.10 -8.47 1.40
C HIS A 322 -6.77 -9.57 2.24
N ALA A 323 -7.31 -9.19 3.40
CA ALA A 323 -8.03 -10.11 4.28
C ALA A 323 -9.32 -10.64 3.64
N SER A 324 -10.08 -9.81 2.92
CA SER A 324 -11.31 -10.24 2.26
C SER A 324 -11.05 -11.25 1.15
N VAL A 325 -10.01 -11.03 0.34
CA VAL A 325 -9.61 -11.97 -0.71
C VAL A 325 -9.13 -13.30 -0.11
N PHE A 326 -8.39 -13.24 0.99
CA PHE A 326 -7.98 -14.44 1.74
C PHE A 326 -9.18 -15.24 2.27
N CYS A 327 -10.21 -14.56 2.80
CA CYS A 327 -11.43 -15.20 3.28
C CYS A 327 -12.45 -15.53 2.17
N HIS A 328 -12.11 -15.32 0.90
CA HIS A 328 -13.01 -15.49 -0.26
C HIS A 328 -14.31 -14.67 -0.14
N ARG A 329 -14.22 -13.43 0.35
CA ARG A 329 -15.34 -12.49 0.47
C ARG A 329 -15.12 -11.21 -0.33
N LYS A 330 -16.19 -10.76 -0.98
CA LYS A 330 -16.28 -9.45 -1.63
C LYS A 330 -16.45 -8.37 -0.57
N LEU A 331 -15.41 -7.58 -0.35
CA LEU A 331 -15.44 -6.48 0.60
C LEU A 331 -16.44 -5.41 0.19
N VAL A 332 -17.30 -5.01 1.12
CA VAL A 332 -18.12 -3.82 1.06
C VAL A 332 -17.77 -2.96 2.27
N VAL A 333 -17.28 -1.75 2.03
CA VAL A 333 -16.94 -0.81 3.12
C VAL A 333 -18.04 0.23 3.22
N ASP A 334 -18.69 0.26 4.37
CA ASP A 334 -19.67 1.28 4.72
C ASP A 334 -18.97 2.38 5.51
N TRP A 335 -18.91 3.58 4.93
CA TRP A 335 -18.24 4.72 5.54
C TRP A 335 -19.16 5.41 6.54
N VAL A 336 -18.78 5.41 7.82
CA VAL A 336 -19.56 6.01 8.90
C VAL A 336 -18.76 7.16 9.49
N ALA A 337 -19.24 8.39 9.32
CA ALA A 337 -18.59 9.56 9.90
C ALA A 337 -18.83 9.53 11.40
N SER A 338 -17.77 9.52 12.20
CA SER A 338 -17.94 9.31 13.63
C SER A 338 -18.70 10.45 14.32
N ALA A 339 -18.56 11.70 13.85
CA ALA A 339 -19.37 12.82 14.33
C ALA A 339 -20.87 12.64 14.09
N ASP A 340 -21.27 11.92 13.03
CA ASP A 340 -22.68 11.70 12.71
C ASP A 340 -23.35 10.70 13.67
N LEU A 341 -22.59 9.94 14.46
CA LEU A 341 -23.14 9.04 15.48
C LEU A 341 -23.51 9.75 16.79
N GLU A 342 -23.11 11.01 16.97
CA GLU A 342 -23.26 11.75 18.23
C GLU A 342 -24.67 12.35 18.40
N ASP A 343 -25.13 12.47 19.65
CA ASP A 343 -26.47 12.97 19.98
C ASP A 343 -26.72 14.41 19.53
N SER A 344 -25.67 15.23 19.43
CA SER A 344 -25.78 16.58 18.84
C SER A 344 -26.28 16.51 17.40
N THR A 345 -25.75 15.57 16.62
CA THR A 345 -26.14 15.38 15.21
C THR A 345 -27.55 14.82 15.09
N ALA A 346 -28.04 14.05 16.06
CA ALA A 346 -29.43 13.62 16.11
C ALA A 346 -30.41 14.81 16.13
N THR A 347 -29.99 15.95 16.68
CA THR A 347 -30.78 17.19 16.73
C THR A 347 -30.49 18.09 15.53
N GLU A 348 -29.21 18.27 15.18
CA GLU A 348 -28.77 19.22 14.15
C GLU A 348 -28.97 18.71 12.72
N ALA A 349 -28.75 17.41 12.48
CA ALA A 349 -28.89 16.76 11.18
C ALA A 349 -29.44 15.32 11.33
N PRO A 350 -30.75 15.16 11.64
CA PRO A 350 -31.35 13.86 11.92
C PRO A 350 -31.16 12.82 10.81
N ASP A 351 -31.17 13.25 9.53
CA ASP A 351 -30.99 12.35 8.39
C ASP A 351 -29.58 11.76 8.33
N ALA A 352 -28.55 12.57 8.61
CA ALA A 352 -27.17 12.11 8.67
C ALA A 352 -26.97 11.13 9.83
N TYR A 353 -27.52 11.46 11.00
CA TYR A 353 -27.51 10.58 12.18
C TYR A 353 -28.18 9.23 11.91
N ASN A 354 -29.39 9.25 11.37
CA ASN A 354 -30.14 8.03 11.05
C ASN A 354 -29.42 7.18 10.00
N THR A 355 -28.81 7.82 9.00
CA THR A 355 -28.02 7.13 7.97
C THR A 355 -26.77 6.47 8.58
N ALA A 356 -26.02 7.20 9.40
CA ALA A 356 -24.81 6.69 10.06
C ALA A 356 -25.12 5.48 10.96
N TRP A 357 -26.17 5.56 11.79
CA TRP A 357 -26.61 4.46 12.64
C TRP A 357 -27.17 3.28 11.84
N SER A 358 -27.86 3.52 10.74
CA SER A 358 -28.35 2.46 9.84
C SER A 358 -27.19 1.68 9.22
N LEU A 359 -26.17 2.39 8.73
CA LEU A 359 -24.96 1.77 8.18
C LEU A 359 -24.20 0.96 9.25
N LEU A 360 -24.03 1.51 10.45
CA LEU A 360 -23.37 0.82 11.55
C LEU A 360 -24.11 -0.46 11.95
N ARG A 361 -25.44 -0.42 12.08
CA ARG A 361 -26.28 -1.57 12.44
C ARG A 361 -26.40 -2.61 11.34
N GLY A 362 -26.23 -2.21 10.08
CA GLY A 362 -26.27 -3.09 8.91
C GLY A 362 -24.94 -3.77 8.58
N ALA A 363 -23.88 -3.49 9.31
CA ALA A 363 -22.55 -4.05 9.06
C ALA A 363 -22.33 -5.40 9.76
N ASP A 364 -21.57 -6.29 9.11
CA ASP A 364 -21.17 -7.58 9.64
C ASP A 364 -20.00 -7.47 10.63
N GLY A 365 -19.26 -6.35 10.57
CA GLY A 365 -18.14 -6.01 11.45
C GLY A 365 -17.85 -4.51 11.49
N VAL A 366 -17.23 -4.06 12.58
CA VAL A 366 -16.91 -2.66 12.87
C VAL A 366 -15.40 -2.47 12.96
N LEU A 367 -14.88 -1.46 12.26
CA LEU A 367 -13.49 -1.04 12.34
C LEU A 367 -13.40 0.42 12.75
N VAL A 368 -12.66 0.69 13.82
CA VAL A 368 -12.32 2.06 14.24
C VAL A 368 -10.82 2.28 14.01
N PRO A 369 -10.43 3.07 13.00
CA PRO A 369 -9.03 3.30 12.68
C PRO A 369 -8.39 4.31 13.65
N GLY A 370 -7.08 4.50 13.49
CA GLY A 370 -6.35 5.56 14.18
C GLY A 370 -6.90 6.97 13.89
N GLY A 371 -6.45 7.94 14.68
CA GLY A 371 -6.82 9.34 14.49
C GLY A 371 -6.15 10.24 15.51
N PHE A 372 -6.32 11.54 15.32
CA PHE A 372 -5.80 12.58 16.21
C PHE A 372 -6.86 13.66 16.44
N GLY A 373 -6.81 14.24 17.64
CA GLY A 373 -7.73 15.29 18.09
C GLY A 373 -9.08 14.76 18.57
N ASP A 374 -9.86 15.69 19.12
CA ASP A 374 -11.12 15.49 19.84
C ASP A 374 -12.33 15.22 18.93
N ARG A 375 -12.32 15.74 17.70
CA ARG A 375 -13.47 15.64 16.78
C ARG A 375 -13.87 14.18 16.51
N GLY A 376 -15.12 13.84 16.84
CA GLY A 376 -15.72 12.56 16.54
C GLY A 376 -15.28 11.42 17.47
N VAL A 377 -14.65 11.73 18.61
CA VAL A 377 -14.23 10.74 19.62
C VAL A 377 -15.44 10.07 20.27
N LYS A 378 -16.48 10.83 20.63
CA LYS A 378 -17.69 10.28 21.28
C LYS A 378 -18.40 9.29 20.37
N GLY A 379 -18.55 9.61 19.09
CA GLY A 379 -19.14 8.67 18.13
C GLY A 379 -18.36 7.37 17.95
N LYS A 380 -17.02 7.40 18.04
CA LYS A 380 -16.20 6.19 18.02
C LYS A 380 -16.38 5.33 19.27
N ILE A 381 -16.55 5.95 20.44
CA ILE A 381 -16.90 5.26 21.70
C ILE A 381 -18.26 4.58 21.54
N LEU A 382 -19.26 5.28 20.99
CA LEU A 382 -20.60 4.72 20.72
C LEU A 382 -20.54 3.53 19.75
N ALA A 383 -19.67 3.58 18.73
CA ALA A 383 -19.48 2.45 17.82
C ALA A 383 -18.85 1.23 18.51
N ALA A 384 -17.87 1.43 19.39
CA ALA A 384 -17.28 0.35 20.19
C ALA A 384 -18.31 -0.25 21.16
N GLN A 385 -19.13 0.60 21.80
CA GLN A 385 -20.22 0.19 22.68
C GLN A 385 -21.23 -0.66 21.92
N TYR A 386 -21.70 -0.17 20.77
CA TYR A 386 -22.64 -0.90 19.91
C TYR A 386 -22.09 -2.28 19.55
N ALA A 387 -20.83 -2.35 19.13
CA ALA A 387 -20.19 -3.61 18.77
C ALA A 387 -20.15 -4.59 19.95
N ARG A 388 -19.72 -4.13 21.14
CA ARG A 388 -19.65 -4.92 22.37
C ARG A 388 -21.03 -5.46 22.78
N GLU A 389 -22.04 -4.59 22.84
CA GLU A 389 -23.38 -4.95 23.34
C GLU A 389 -24.16 -5.86 22.40
N ASN A 390 -23.92 -5.74 21.08
CA ASN A 390 -24.62 -6.52 20.06
C ASN A 390 -23.79 -7.71 19.55
N ASN A 391 -22.66 -7.99 20.20
CA ASN A 391 -21.71 -9.03 19.82
C ASN A 391 -21.33 -8.93 18.32
N VAL A 392 -20.98 -7.74 17.81
CA VAL A 392 -20.54 -7.49 16.43
C VAL A 392 -19.01 -7.42 16.39
N PRO A 393 -18.31 -8.12 15.46
CA PRO A 393 -16.87 -8.18 15.42
C PRO A 393 -16.27 -6.78 15.37
N TYR A 394 -15.32 -6.51 16.25
CA TYR A 394 -14.72 -5.21 16.41
C TYR A 394 -13.20 -5.27 16.26
N LEU A 395 -12.65 -4.36 15.45
CA LEU A 395 -11.22 -4.07 15.40
C LEU A 395 -10.96 -2.58 15.68
N GLY A 396 -10.31 -2.29 16.81
CA GLY A 396 -9.81 -0.95 17.13
C GLY A 396 -8.33 -0.83 16.81
N ILE A 397 -7.92 0.17 16.03
CA ILE A 397 -6.52 0.41 15.65
C ILE A 397 -6.03 1.71 16.29
N CYS A 398 -4.92 1.64 17.04
CA CYS A 398 -4.31 2.78 17.71
C CYS A 398 -5.34 3.52 18.58
N LEU A 399 -5.82 4.69 18.16
CA LEU A 399 -6.91 5.40 18.83
C LEU A 399 -8.17 4.53 19.01
N GLY A 400 -8.50 3.64 18.07
CA GLY A 400 -9.63 2.71 18.23
C GLY A 400 -9.50 1.80 19.46
N MET A 401 -8.30 1.29 19.73
CA MET A 401 -8.03 0.48 20.93
C MET A 401 -8.16 1.32 22.21
N GLN A 402 -7.62 2.53 22.21
CA GLN A 402 -7.74 3.46 23.34
C GLN A 402 -9.20 3.79 23.67
N LEU A 403 -10.02 4.08 22.65
CA LEU A 403 -11.42 4.42 22.84
C LEU A 403 -12.26 3.21 23.27
N ALA A 404 -11.89 1.99 22.89
CA ALA A 404 -12.51 0.78 23.41
C ALA A 404 -12.22 0.58 24.92
N VAL A 405 -11.03 0.95 25.41
CA VAL A 405 -10.71 0.95 26.84
C VAL A 405 -11.55 1.99 27.60
N VAL A 406 -11.68 3.21 27.04
CA VAL A 406 -12.51 4.27 27.61
C VAL A 406 -13.99 3.87 27.64
N GLU A 407 -14.49 3.29 26.54
CA GLU A 407 -15.86 2.75 26.47
C GLU A 407 -16.13 1.73 27.57
N PHE A 408 -15.22 0.76 27.74
CA PHE A 408 -15.37 -0.28 28.74
C PHE A 408 -15.40 0.28 30.17
N ALA A 409 -14.53 1.25 30.47
CA ALA A 409 -14.54 1.94 31.76
C ALA A 409 -15.88 2.64 32.02
N ARG A 410 -16.41 3.35 31.02
CA ARG A 410 -17.67 4.10 31.14
C ARG A 410 -18.87 3.19 31.34
N HIS A 411 -19.00 2.16 30.52
CA HIS A 411 -20.25 1.42 30.37
C HIS A 411 -20.27 0.06 31.08
N VAL A 412 -19.12 -0.58 31.28
CA VAL A 412 -19.04 -1.86 32.00
C VAL A 412 -18.66 -1.64 33.47
N MET A 413 -17.69 -0.75 33.72
CA MET A 413 -17.20 -0.48 35.08
C MET A 413 -17.93 0.67 35.78
N ASN A 414 -18.84 1.36 35.08
CA ASN A 414 -19.61 2.52 35.57
C ASN A 414 -18.73 3.70 36.04
N PHE A 415 -17.67 4.01 35.30
CA PHE A 415 -16.86 5.22 35.49
C PHE A 415 -17.23 6.28 34.44
N PRO A 416 -18.28 7.08 34.66
CA PRO A 416 -18.80 8.00 33.64
C PRO A 416 -17.81 9.11 33.26
N ASP A 417 -16.87 9.44 34.16
CA ASP A 417 -15.84 10.46 33.93
C ASP A 417 -14.58 9.90 33.26
N ALA A 418 -14.48 8.59 33.04
CA ALA A 418 -13.33 7.97 32.42
C ALA A 418 -13.02 8.55 31.04
N ASP A 419 -11.79 8.99 30.80
CA ASP A 419 -11.36 9.51 29.49
C ASP A 419 -9.85 9.34 29.28
N SER A 420 -9.38 9.73 28.10
CA SER A 420 -7.98 9.98 27.80
C SER A 420 -7.58 11.39 28.21
N THR A 421 -6.38 11.53 28.77
CA THR A 421 -5.78 12.85 29.04
C THR A 421 -5.48 13.64 27.76
N GLU A 422 -5.57 13.03 26.58
CA GLU A 422 -5.53 13.75 25.30
C GLU A 422 -6.74 14.66 25.12
N PHE A 423 -7.92 14.23 25.57
CA PHE A 423 -9.21 14.91 25.32
C PHE A 423 -9.72 15.63 26.56
N ASP A 424 -9.58 15.02 27.74
CA ASP A 424 -9.87 15.64 29.02
C ASP A 424 -8.67 15.50 29.97
N PRO A 425 -7.79 16.51 30.04
CA PRO A 425 -6.65 16.51 30.96
C PRO A 425 -7.05 16.49 32.45
N ASN A 426 -8.31 16.79 32.78
CA ASN A 426 -8.80 16.92 34.16
C ASN A 426 -9.66 15.73 34.61
N THR A 427 -9.79 14.67 33.81
CA THR A 427 -10.54 13.47 34.22
C THR A 427 -9.96 12.90 35.52
N LYS A 428 -10.85 12.48 36.43
CA LYS A 428 -10.42 11.80 37.68
C LYS A 428 -10.15 10.32 37.45
N THR A 429 -10.56 9.79 36.30
CA THR A 429 -10.39 8.40 35.89
C THR A 429 -9.59 8.33 34.56
N PRO A 430 -8.30 8.68 34.57
CA PRO A 430 -7.47 8.75 33.37
C PRO A 430 -7.12 7.34 32.85
N CYS A 431 -7.94 6.83 31.93
CA CYS A 431 -7.77 5.49 31.36
C CYS A 431 -6.60 5.41 30.38
N VAL A 432 -6.33 6.53 29.70
CA VAL A 432 -5.26 6.66 28.71
C VAL A 432 -4.46 7.92 29.04
N ILE A 433 -3.14 7.79 29.15
CA ILE A 433 -2.24 8.85 29.61
C ILE A 433 -1.13 9.13 28.60
N PHE A 434 -0.61 10.35 28.62
CA PHE A 434 0.57 10.72 27.85
C PHE A 434 1.81 9.98 28.39
N MET A 435 2.37 9.05 27.62
CA MET A 435 3.53 8.25 28.01
C MET A 435 4.53 8.12 26.84
N PRO A 436 5.17 9.24 26.45
CA PRO A 436 6.09 9.28 25.30
C PRO A 436 7.32 8.40 25.51
N GLU A 437 8.01 8.07 24.43
CA GLU A 437 9.34 7.46 24.52
C GLU A 437 10.38 8.53 24.88
N GLY A 438 11.26 8.20 25.83
CA GLY A 438 12.45 8.99 26.09
C GLY A 438 13.47 8.75 24.98
N SER A 439 14.05 9.82 24.44
CA SER A 439 15.14 9.73 23.48
C SER A 439 16.45 10.20 24.09
N LYS A 440 17.54 9.47 23.83
CA LYS A 440 18.90 9.91 24.18
C LYS A 440 19.44 10.98 23.22
N THR A 441 18.83 11.11 22.04
CA THR A 441 19.27 12.01 20.96
C THR A 441 18.36 13.21 20.74
N HIS A 442 17.10 13.13 21.17
CA HIS A 442 16.12 14.22 21.06
C HIS A 442 15.62 14.60 22.46
N MET A 443 15.75 15.88 22.81
CA MET A 443 15.22 16.43 24.06
C MET A 443 13.69 16.56 23.96
N GLY A 444 12.96 16.07 24.96
CA GLY A 444 11.49 16.11 25.03
C GLY A 444 10.82 14.73 24.94
N GLY A 445 9.49 14.70 25.00
CA GLY A 445 8.70 13.47 24.84
C GLY A 445 8.55 13.09 23.37
N THR A 446 9.30 12.09 22.90
CA THR A 446 9.24 11.63 21.51
C THR A 446 8.07 10.67 21.28
N MET A 447 7.54 10.66 20.05
CA MET A 447 6.49 9.73 19.63
C MET A 447 7.02 8.29 19.61
N ARG A 448 6.20 7.32 20.03
CA ARG A 448 6.48 5.90 19.81
C ARG A 448 6.25 5.59 18.34
N LEU A 449 7.34 5.37 17.61
CA LEU A 449 7.36 5.39 16.14
C LEU A 449 8.21 4.25 15.55
N GLY A 450 7.71 3.63 14.48
CA GLY A 450 8.38 2.55 13.75
C GLY A 450 8.13 1.17 14.35
N SER A 451 8.93 0.19 13.94
CA SER A 451 8.76 -1.20 14.39
C SER A 451 9.12 -1.33 15.88
N ARG A 452 8.23 -1.93 16.65
CA ARG A 452 8.47 -2.34 18.05
C ARG A 452 7.97 -3.76 18.24
N ARG A 453 8.56 -4.43 19.23
CA ARG A 453 8.21 -5.79 19.60
C ARG A 453 7.06 -5.78 20.60
N THR A 454 6.06 -6.61 20.31
CA THR A 454 4.92 -6.90 21.17
C THR A 454 4.95 -8.38 21.53
N PHE A 455 5.05 -8.67 22.83
CA PHE A 455 5.06 -10.04 23.36
C PHE A 455 3.65 -10.46 23.75
N PHE A 456 3.26 -11.67 23.36
CA PHE A 456 2.03 -12.28 23.85
C PHE A 456 2.24 -12.79 25.27
N LYS A 457 1.41 -12.35 26.21
CA LYS A 457 1.43 -12.82 27.61
C LYS A 457 0.60 -14.06 27.82
N VAL A 458 -0.39 -14.28 26.95
CA VAL A 458 -1.27 -15.44 26.96
C VAL A 458 -1.22 -16.02 25.55
N THR A 459 -0.87 -17.30 25.44
CA THR A 459 -0.81 -18.02 24.15
C THR A 459 -2.19 -18.51 23.71
N ASP A 460 -3.09 -18.78 24.65
CA ASP A 460 -4.48 -19.13 24.36
C ASP A 460 -5.37 -17.88 24.21
N CYS A 461 -5.02 -17.02 23.26
CA CYS A 461 -5.83 -15.85 22.88
C CYS A 461 -6.03 -15.79 21.36
N LYS A 462 -7.05 -15.06 20.89
CA LYS A 462 -7.40 -15.03 19.46
C LYS A 462 -6.25 -14.41 18.65
N SER A 463 -5.64 -13.35 19.17
CA SER A 463 -4.51 -12.67 18.51
C SER A 463 -3.30 -13.59 18.34
N ALA A 464 -2.86 -14.28 19.38
CA ALA A 464 -1.70 -15.18 19.30
C ALA A 464 -1.94 -16.28 18.26
N LYS A 465 -3.14 -16.87 18.25
CA LYS A 465 -3.55 -17.89 17.26
C LYS A 465 -3.55 -17.35 15.82
N LEU A 466 -4.11 -16.16 15.59
CA LEU A 466 -4.09 -15.51 14.27
C LEU A 466 -2.67 -15.22 13.77
N TYR A 467 -1.74 -14.94 14.67
CA TYR A 467 -0.32 -14.78 14.35
C TYR A 467 0.47 -16.10 14.32
N GLY A 468 -0.20 -17.25 14.43
CA GLY A 468 0.42 -18.58 14.34
C GLY A 468 1.13 -19.04 15.63
N ASN A 469 0.64 -18.62 16.80
CA ASN A 469 1.18 -18.95 18.13
C ASN A 469 2.66 -18.59 18.32
N VAL A 470 3.12 -17.52 17.67
CA VAL A 470 4.45 -16.95 17.93
C VAL A 470 4.49 -16.27 19.30
N ASN A 471 5.67 -16.21 19.92
CA ASN A 471 5.85 -15.57 21.23
C ASN A 471 5.78 -14.04 21.17
N TYR A 472 6.10 -13.47 20.02
CA TYR A 472 6.09 -12.03 19.80
C TYR A 472 5.86 -11.71 18.33
N VAL A 473 5.42 -10.49 18.09
CA VAL A 473 5.32 -9.88 16.76
C VAL A 473 6.02 -8.54 16.76
N ASP A 474 6.60 -8.18 15.62
CA ASP A 474 7.16 -6.84 15.42
C ASP A 474 6.18 -6.08 14.52
N GLU A 475 5.61 -4.99 15.04
CA GLU A 475 4.59 -4.18 14.35
C GLU A 475 4.92 -2.69 14.41
N ARG A 476 4.33 -1.88 13.52
CA ARG A 476 4.66 -0.45 13.41
C ARG A 476 3.74 0.40 14.29
N HIS A 477 4.32 1.32 15.04
CA HIS A 477 3.59 2.26 15.89
C HIS A 477 3.72 3.69 15.38
N ARG A 478 2.71 4.51 15.70
CA ARG A 478 2.68 5.95 15.47
C ARG A 478 1.71 6.62 16.44
N HIS A 479 2.11 6.76 17.71
CA HIS A 479 1.26 7.33 18.76
C HIS A 479 2.07 7.86 19.94
N ARG A 480 1.41 8.57 20.87
CA ARG A 480 2.02 9.20 22.05
C ARG A 480 1.36 8.85 23.38
N TYR A 481 0.19 8.23 23.32
CA TYR A 481 -0.67 7.96 24.46
C TYR A 481 -0.80 6.46 24.65
N GLU A 482 -0.89 6.04 25.89
CA GLU A 482 -0.87 4.64 26.29
C GLU A 482 -1.94 4.40 27.35
N VAL A 483 -2.43 3.17 27.46
CA VAL A 483 -3.31 2.80 28.57
C VAL A 483 -2.57 3.03 29.89
N ASN A 484 -3.25 3.65 30.86
CA ASN A 484 -2.68 3.93 32.17
C ASN A 484 -2.32 2.61 32.88
N PRO A 485 -1.01 2.34 33.13
CA PRO A 485 -0.59 1.09 33.75
C PRO A 485 -1.22 0.83 35.12
N ASP A 486 -1.54 1.88 35.87
CA ASP A 486 -2.14 1.79 37.21
C ASP A 486 -3.60 1.29 37.16
N MET A 487 -4.27 1.47 36.02
CA MET A 487 -5.65 1.00 35.81
C MET A 487 -5.73 -0.41 35.24
N VAL A 488 -4.64 -0.95 34.71
CA VAL A 488 -4.60 -2.27 34.04
C VAL A 488 -5.14 -3.40 34.93
N PRO A 489 -4.71 -3.54 36.21
CA PRO A 489 -5.27 -4.59 37.08
C PRO A 489 -6.79 -4.43 37.31
N ILE A 490 -7.29 -3.20 37.32
CA ILE A 490 -8.71 -2.89 37.53
C ILE A 490 -9.52 -3.36 36.31
N PHE A 491 -9.03 -3.09 35.11
CA PHE A 491 -9.61 -3.58 33.85
C PHE A 491 -9.58 -5.10 33.74
N GLU A 492 -8.45 -5.74 34.07
CA GLU A 492 -8.30 -7.21 34.00
C GLU A 492 -9.26 -7.96 34.93
N ASN A 493 -9.53 -7.39 36.11
CA ASN A 493 -10.50 -7.89 37.08
C ASN A 493 -11.95 -7.70 36.61
N ALA A 494 -12.23 -6.65 35.83
CA ALA A 494 -13.54 -6.39 35.25
C ALA A 494 -13.83 -7.19 33.96
N GLY A 495 -12.82 -7.88 33.41
CA GLY A 495 -12.98 -8.83 32.29
C GLY A 495 -12.28 -8.43 30.99
N LEU A 496 -11.73 -7.22 30.88
CA LEU A 496 -10.95 -6.78 29.71
C LEU A 496 -9.51 -7.29 29.82
N LYS A 497 -9.05 -8.12 28.88
CA LYS A 497 -7.72 -8.75 28.94
C LYS A 497 -6.70 -8.01 28.09
N PHE A 498 -5.50 -7.77 28.65
CA PHE A 498 -4.35 -7.25 27.90
C PHE A 498 -3.41 -8.39 27.53
N VAL A 499 -3.61 -8.93 26.33
CA VAL A 499 -2.93 -10.16 25.86
C VAL A 499 -1.57 -9.89 25.23
N GLY A 500 -1.31 -8.66 24.79
CA GLY A 500 -0.04 -8.23 24.20
C GLY A 500 0.56 -7.06 24.98
N LYS A 501 1.86 -7.13 25.29
CA LYS A 501 2.59 -6.06 26.01
C LYS A 501 3.93 -5.78 25.34
N ASP A 502 4.46 -4.58 25.56
CA ASP A 502 5.80 -4.22 25.10
C ASP A 502 6.90 -4.98 25.86
N GLU A 503 8.17 -4.75 25.48
CA GLU A 503 9.33 -5.41 26.10
C GLU A 503 9.46 -5.08 27.60
N THR A 504 9.04 -3.88 28.02
CA THR A 504 9.07 -3.48 29.43
C THR A 504 7.92 -4.09 30.24
N GLY A 505 6.89 -4.59 29.56
CA GLY A 505 5.64 -5.06 30.16
C GLY A 505 4.76 -3.95 30.72
N ARG A 506 5.14 -2.67 30.55
CA ARG A 506 4.40 -1.52 31.07
C ARG A 506 3.35 -1.00 30.10
N ARG A 507 3.59 -1.13 28.79
CA ARG A 507 2.66 -0.69 27.75
C ARG A 507 1.82 -1.86 27.28
N MET A 508 0.52 -1.64 27.23
CA MET A 508 -0.44 -2.64 26.76
C MET A 508 -0.70 -2.41 25.29
N GLU A 509 -0.42 -3.41 24.46
CA GLU A 509 -0.39 -3.27 23.01
C GLU A 509 -1.59 -3.95 22.34
N ILE A 510 -2.20 -4.94 23.01
CA ILE A 510 -3.35 -5.69 22.49
C ILE A 510 -4.36 -5.95 23.61
N ILE A 511 -5.62 -5.57 23.38
CA ILE A 511 -6.76 -5.92 24.22
C ILE A 511 -7.66 -6.96 23.55
N GLU A 512 -8.25 -7.83 24.37
CA GLU A 512 -9.30 -8.77 23.96
C GLU A 512 -10.43 -8.80 24.99
N MET A 513 -11.66 -9.00 24.52
CA MET A 513 -12.79 -9.42 25.36
C MET A 513 -13.05 -10.92 25.11
N PRO A 514 -12.74 -11.82 26.06
CA PRO A 514 -12.84 -13.26 25.85
C PRO A 514 -14.25 -13.73 25.45
N ASP A 515 -15.27 -13.21 26.13
CA ASP A 515 -16.68 -13.61 25.97
C ASP A 515 -17.34 -13.08 24.69
N HIS A 516 -16.64 -12.24 23.93
CA HIS A 516 -17.13 -11.67 22.67
C HIS A 516 -16.59 -12.44 21.47
N ARG A 517 -17.38 -12.63 20.40
CA ARG A 517 -16.97 -13.43 19.23
C ARG A 517 -15.63 -12.99 18.64
N PHE A 518 -15.46 -11.68 18.49
CA PHE A 518 -14.21 -11.04 18.09
C PHE A 518 -14.22 -9.57 18.53
N PHE A 519 -13.49 -9.24 19.61
CA PHE A 519 -13.32 -7.85 20.03
C PHE A 519 -11.84 -7.66 20.31
N ILE A 520 -11.12 -7.10 19.35
CA ILE A 520 -9.68 -6.91 19.42
C ILE A 520 -9.39 -5.42 19.24
N GLY A 521 -8.57 -4.88 20.14
CA GLY A 521 -7.96 -3.56 19.98
C GLY A 521 -6.46 -3.73 19.94
N VAL A 522 -5.79 -3.10 18.98
CA VAL A 522 -4.33 -3.07 18.88
C VAL A 522 -3.82 -1.64 18.89
N GLN A 523 -2.70 -1.40 19.57
CA GLN A 523 -2.09 -0.09 19.67
C GLN A 523 -1.13 0.22 18.51
N PHE A 524 -0.58 -0.81 17.85
CA PHE A 524 0.13 -0.69 16.58
C PHE A 524 -0.83 -0.49 15.40
N HIS A 525 -0.25 -0.23 14.22
CA HIS A 525 -0.92 -0.11 12.93
C HIS A 525 -0.69 -1.38 12.08
N PRO A 526 -1.55 -2.41 12.23
CA PRO A 526 -1.41 -3.68 11.51
C PRO A 526 -1.56 -3.55 9.97
N GLU A 527 -2.07 -2.43 9.48
CA GLU A 527 -2.32 -2.16 8.07
C GLU A 527 -1.05 -1.93 7.25
N PHE A 528 0.03 -1.44 7.88
CA PHE A 528 1.28 -1.12 7.18
C PHE A 528 2.04 -2.37 6.74
N LYS A 529 1.95 -3.48 7.49
CA LYS A 529 2.61 -4.76 7.17
C LYS A 529 1.73 -5.74 6.39
N SER A 530 0.50 -5.35 6.01
CA SER A 530 -0.38 -6.20 5.22
C SER A 530 0.07 -6.25 3.75
N THR A 531 0.41 -7.43 3.24
CA THR A 531 0.72 -7.63 1.81
C THR A 531 -0.32 -8.54 1.14
N PRO A 532 -0.44 -8.52 -0.20
CA PRO A 532 -1.36 -9.41 -0.91
C PRO A 532 -1.07 -10.90 -0.74
N SER A 533 0.18 -11.29 -0.41
CA SER A 533 0.58 -12.67 -0.14
C SER A 533 0.49 -13.03 1.34
N LYS A 534 0.67 -12.04 2.24
CA LYS A 534 0.59 -12.19 3.68
C LYS A 534 -0.33 -11.11 4.25
N PRO A 535 -1.66 -11.32 4.22
CA PRO A 535 -2.62 -10.42 4.81
C PRO A 535 -2.38 -10.26 6.31
N SER A 536 -2.69 -9.07 6.82
CA SER A 536 -2.51 -8.76 8.24
C SER A 536 -3.46 -9.55 9.15
N ALA A 537 -2.91 -10.16 10.21
CA ALA A 537 -3.62 -11.09 11.08
C ALA A 537 -4.86 -10.48 11.77
N PRO A 538 -4.82 -9.28 12.39
CA PRO A 538 -6.02 -8.66 12.96
C PRO A 538 -7.12 -8.41 11.93
N PHE A 539 -6.76 -8.05 10.69
CA PHE A 539 -7.72 -7.84 9.60
C PHE A 539 -8.34 -9.16 9.10
N VAL A 540 -7.54 -10.21 8.98
CA VAL A 540 -8.04 -11.57 8.67
C VAL A 540 -9.02 -12.02 9.75
N GLY A 541 -8.67 -11.83 11.02
CA GLY A 541 -9.55 -12.13 12.16
C GLY A 541 -10.89 -11.39 12.08
N LEU A 542 -10.87 -10.08 11.79
CA LEU A 542 -12.09 -9.28 11.65
C LEU A 542 -12.98 -9.80 10.52
N ILE A 543 -12.43 -10.02 9.33
CA ILE A 543 -13.21 -10.51 8.19
C ILE A 543 -13.75 -11.92 8.47
N ALA A 544 -12.91 -12.82 8.97
CA ALA A 544 -13.31 -14.20 9.29
C ALA A 544 -14.43 -14.24 10.35
N ALA A 545 -14.35 -13.38 11.38
CA ALA A 545 -15.41 -13.26 12.38
C ALA A 545 -16.71 -12.68 11.81
N SER A 546 -16.59 -11.75 10.86
CA SER A 546 -17.73 -11.13 10.17
C SER A 546 -18.40 -12.09 9.18
N SER A 547 -17.65 -13.07 8.66
CA SER A 547 -18.14 -14.05 7.68
C SER A 547 -18.44 -15.45 8.25
N GLY A 548 -18.33 -15.63 9.57
CA GLY A 548 -18.55 -16.92 10.24
C GLY A 548 -17.47 -17.98 10.01
N GLN A 549 -16.26 -17.56 9.64
CA GLN A 549 -15.11 -18.42 9.31
C GLN A 549 -13.98 -18.38 10.37
N LEU A 550 -14.17 -17.67 11.48
CA LEU A 550 -13.11 -17.43 12.47
C LEU A 550 -12.52 -18.73 13.04
N ASP A 551 -13.36 -19.67 13.47
CA ASP A 551 -12.88 -20.90 14.11
C ASP A 551 -11.98 -21.72 13.17
N GLN A 552 -12.38 -21.85 11.91
CA GLN A 552 -11.58 -22.51 10.87
C GLN A 552 -10.23 -21.82 10.67
N VAL A 553 -10.23 -20.47 10.61
CA VAL A 553 -8.99 -19.69 10.45
C VAL A 553 -8.06 -19.86 11.65
N LEU A 554 -8.60 -19.88 12.88
CA LEU A 554 -7.82 -20.09 14.10
C LEU A 554 -7.20 -21.49 14.13
N GLU A 555 -7.94 -22.53 13.74
CA GLU A 555 -7.43 -23.90 13.64
C GLU A 555 -6.33 -24.06 12.58
N ASP A 556 -6.53 -23.50 11.39
CA ASP A 556 -5.56 -23.55 10.30
C ASP A 556 -4.25 -22.84 10.67
N SER A 557 -4.35 -21.68 11.33
CA SER A 557 -3.20 -20.89 11.76
C SER A 557 -2.37 -21.60 12.84
N CYS A 558 -3.02 -22.37 13.73
CA CYS A 558 -2.34 -23.15 14.77
C CYS A 558 -1.56 -24.35 14.20
N ASN A 559 -2.03 -24.94 13.09
CA ASN A 559 -1.43 -26.14 12.51
C ASN A 559 -0.22 -25.84 11.61
N GLY A 560 0.26 -24.59 11.57
CA GLY A 560 1.39 -24.18 10.73
C GLY A 560 1.11 -24.26 9.22
N HIS A 561 -0.15 -24.51 8.84
CA HIS A 561 -0.60 -24.47 7.46
C HIS A 561 -1.00 -23.03 7.15
N THR A 562 -0.11 -22.27 6.51
CA THR A 562 -0.59 -21.10 5.77
C THR A 562 -1.59 -21.63 4.75
N ALA A 563 -2.81 -21.10 4.72
CA ALA A 563 -3.85 -21.57 3.78
C ALA A 563 -3.41 -21.49 2.30
N ALA A 564 -2.34 -20.75 2.00
CA ALA A 564 -1.63 -20.75 0.72
C ALA A 564 -1.14 -22.15 0.28
N ASP A 565 -0.79 -23.04 1.21
CA ASP A 565 -0.30 -24.39 0.88
C ASP A 565 -1.42 -25.41 0.63
N LYS A 566 -2.65 -25.18 1.10
CA LYS A 566 -3.78 -26.12 0.91
C LYS A 566 -4.41 -26.05 -0.48
N HIS A 567 -4.14 -25.00 -1.26
CA HIS A 567 -4.75 -24.78 -2.57
C HIS A 567 -3.75 -24.67 -3.72
N ARG A 568 -2.61 -25.36 -3.62
CA ARG A 568 -1.91 -25.82 -4.83
C ARG A 568 -2.75 -26.92 -5.47
N PRO A 569 -3.05 -26.88 -6.78
CA PRO A 569 -3.55 -28.08 -7.44
C PRO A 569 -2.47 -29.15 -7.24
N SER A 570 -2.86 -30.26 -6.62
CA SER A 570 -1.97 -31.41 -6.47
C SER A 570 -1.48 -31.79 -7.86
N ASN A 571 -0.16 -31.70 -8.09
CA ASN A 571 0.47 -32.39 -9.21
C ASN A 571 0.30 -33.89 -8.93
N GLY A 572 -0.81 -34.45 -9.38
CA GLY A 572 -0.96 -35.89 -9.51
C GLY A 572 0.16 -36.36 -10.42
N SER A 573 1.11 -37.09 -9.84
CA SER A 573 2.08 -37.86 -10.62
C SER A 573 1.29 -38.86 -11.46
N LEU A 574 1.08 -38.54 -12.73
CA LEU A 574 0.71 -39.54 -13.73
C LEU A 574 1.92 -40.47 -13.86
N THR A 575 1.84 -41.61 -13.20
CA THR A 575 2.67 -42.78 -13.50
C THR A 575 2.51 -43.11 -14.98
N PRO A 576 3.61 -43.29 -15.75
CA PRO A 576 3.49 -43.75 -17.13
C PRO A 576 3.03 -45.20 -17.08
N GLN A 577 1.80 -45.48 -17.48
CA GLN A 577 1.42 -46.84 -17.87
C GLN A 577 2.12 -47.15 -19.18
N GLU A 578 3.06 -48.09 -19.11
CA GLU A 578 3.62 -48.78 -20.27
C GLU A 578 2.47 -49.48 -21.03
N HIS A 579 2.11 -48.97 -22.21
CA HIS A 579 1.34 -49.73 -23.16
C HIS A 579 2.26 -50.23 -24.28
N GLN A 580 2.35 -51.56 -24.34
CA GLN A 580 3.08 -52.35 -25.30
C GLN A 580 2.64 -52.10 -26.75
N ASN A 581 3.64 -52.16 -27.62
CA ASN A 581 3.56 -52.13 -29.08
C ASN A 581 2.47 -53.04 -29.67
N GLY A 582 1.71 -52.49 -30.62
CA GLY A 582 0.89 -53.22 -31.57
C GLY A 582 1.00 -52.61 -32.96
N HIS A 583 1.87 -53.18 -33.79
CA HIS A 583 2.01 -52.87 -35.21
C HIS A 583 0.69 -53.09 -35.98
N THR A 584 0.28 -52.12 -36.82
CA THR A 584 -0.32 -52.45 -38.13
C THR A 584 -0.13 -51.31 -39.14
N LYS A 585 0.27 -51.71 -40.35
CA LYS A 585 0.58 -50.91 -41.56
C LYS A 585 -0.67 -50.33 -42.25
N LYS A 586 -0.40 -49.34 -43.14
CA LYS A 586 -1.09 -48.90 -44.39
C LYS A 586 -1.90 -47.60 -44.26
N GLN A 587 -2.06 -46.75 -45.27
CA GLN A 587 -1.30 -46.38 -46.49
C GLN A 587 -1.83 -44.99 -46.92
N ALA A 588 -1.12 -44.31 -47.82
CA ALA A 588 -1.40 -42.94 -48.29
C ALA A 588 -2.62 -42.78 -49.23
N ASN A 589 -3.00 -41.51 -49.45
CA ASN A 589 -3.72 -40.84 -50.58
C ASN A 589 -4.80 -39.89 -50.02
N GLY A 590 -5.04 -38.66 -50.48
CA GLY A 590 -4.55 -37.86 -51.60
C GLY A 590 -5.47 -36.63 -51.76
N VAL A 591 -4.85 -35.47 -52.03
CA VAL A 591 -5.28 -34.32 -52.86
C VAL A 591 -6.78 -34.11 -53.20
N ALA A 592 -7.33 -32.90 -52.95
CA ALA A 592 -7.78 -31.93 -53.98
C ALA A 592 -8.84 -30.90 -53.50
N ASN A 593 -8.52 -29.61 -53.76
CA ASN A 593 -9.34 -28.52 -54.31
C ASN A 593 -10.77 -28.16 -53.82
N GLY A 594 -10.99 -26.84 -53.65
CA GLY A 594 -12.30 -26.20 -53.87
C GLY A 594 -12.53 -24.80 -53.27
N THR A 595 -11.91 -23.78 -53.88
CA THR A 595 -12.37 -22.39 -54.15
C THR A 595 -13.74 -21.86 -53.66
N CYS A 596 -13.66 -20.63 -53.12
CA CYS A 596 -14.44 -19.40 -53.39
C CYS A 596 -15.97 -19.32 -53.14
N HIS A 597 -16.39 -18.35 -52.32
CA HIS A 597 -17.34 -17.30 -52.75
C HIS A 597 -17.26 -16.05 -51.86
N ALA A 598 -17.13 -14.90 -52.52
CA ALA A 598 -17.32 -13.56 -51.99
C ALA A 598 -18.80 -13.15 -52.11
N ASN A 599 -19.26 -12.24 -51.24
CA ASN A 599 -20.34 -11.31 -51.56
C ASN A 599 -20.23 -10.07 -50.68
N GLY A 600 -20.02 -8.92 -51.32
CA GLY A 600 -20.25 -7.60 -50.76
C GLY A 600 -21.57 -7.02 -51.28
N ASN A 601 -22.11 -6.07 -50.51
CA ASN A 601 -23.01 -4.95 -50.85
C ASN A 601 -23.37 -4.34 -49.47
N GLY A 602 -23.46 -3.04 -49.23
CA GLY A 602 -23.68 -1.87 -50.08
C GLY A 602 -24.52 -0.89 -49.24
N MET A 603 -24.17 0.39 -49.29
CA MET A 603 -24.64 1.53 -48.47
C MET A 603 -26.17 1.71 -48.33
N HIS A 604 -26.62 2.38 -47.26
CA HIS A 604 -27.35 3.67 -47.31
C HIS A 604 -27.68 4.25 -45.91
N HIS A 605 -27.48 5.58 -45.82
CA HIS A 605 -27.84 6.59 -44.80
C HIS A 605 -26.93 6.86 -43.60
#